data_AF-A0A261ERF1-F1
#
_entry.id   AF-A0A261ERF1-F1
#
_cell.length_a   1.000
_cell.length_b   1.000
_cell.length_c   1.000
_cell.angle_alpha   90.00
_cell.angle_beta   90.00
_cell.angle_gamma   90.00
#
_symmetry.space_group_name_H-M   'P 1'
#
loop_
_entity.id
_entity.type
_entity.pdbx_description
1 polymer ?
#
loop_
_entity_poly.entity_id
_entity_poly.type
_entity_poly.pdbx_seq_one_letter_code
_entity_poly.pdbx_strand_id
1 'polypeptide(L)'
;MRNIIILGGNGYVGRELTAQWLAHDPRAEFWIVCRSGKNCINNPRVHVIEANARDVKTVESMLPNDTQFAAIIDLVGDQTNMARNVQAAKSTLALAKRHAIPRIGYIAGCAGNARYRRTKRSIVKHLRDYDPNVVIINPSIIYGKDRNDALVRLVPLFRRLSRVCPCMAPLTVDDVASELLRGLTPLGK
;
A
#
# COMPACT_ATOMS: atom_id res chain seq x y z
N MET A 1 -13.64 13.36 -10.31
CA MET A 1 -13.51 12.05 -9.62
C MET A 1 -12.03 11.81 -9.39
N ARG A 2 -11.66 11.16 -8.28
CA ARG A 2 -10.27 10.91 -7.92
C ARG A 2 -10.03 9.40 -7.95
N ASN A 3 -9.51 8.90 -9.06
CA ASN A 3 -9.33 7.46 -9.25
C ASN A 3 -8.02 7.00 -8.61
N ILE A 4 -8.08 5.95 -7.81
CA ILE A 4 -6.95 5.42 -7.05
C ILE A 4 -6.78 3.93 -7.35
N ILE A 5 -5.57 3.52 -7.73
CA ILE A 5 -5.21 2.11 -7.90
C ILE A 5 -4.59 1.60 -6.60
N ILE A 6 -5.04 0.46 -6.09
CA ILE A 6 -4.43 -0.19 -4.92
C ILE A 6 -4.03 -1.62 -5.26
N LEU A 7 -2.71 -1.86 -5.34
CA LEU A 7 -2.15 -3.20 -5.48
C LEU A 7 -2.15 -3.89 -4.11
N GLY A 8 -2.91 -4.98 -3.97
CA GLY A 8 -3.09 -5.66 -2.68
C GLY A 8 -4.13 -5.00 -1.76
N GLY A 9 -5.06 -4.22 -2.32
CA GLY A 9 -6.05 -3.45 -1.55
C GLY A 9 -7.05 -4.27 -0.72
N ASN A 10 -7.26 -5.55 -1.04
CA ASN A 10 -8.10 -6.43 -0.21
C ASN A 10 -7.42 -6.97 1.05
N GLY A 11 -6.13 -6.65 1.25
CA GLY A 11 -5.40 -7.01 2.47
C GLY A 11 -5.81 -6.17 3.67
N TYR A 12 -5.23 -6.51 4.84
CA TYR A 12 -5.51 -5.85 6.12
C TYR A 12 -5.41 -4.33 6.06
N VAL A 13 -4.29 -3.79 5.55
CA VAL A 13 -4.08 -2.33 5.46
C VAL A 13 -4.92 -1.71 4.35
N GLY A 14 -5.09 -2.40 3.22
CA GLY A 14 -5.83 -1.86 2.08
C GLY A 14 -7.30 -1.63 2.38
N ARG A 15 -7.94 -2.57 3.10
CA ARG A 15 -9.33 -2.42 3.55
C ARG A 15 -9.50 -1.18 4.41
N GLU A 16 -8.56 -0.94 5.31
CA GLU A 16 -8.64 0.20 6.21
C GLU A 16 -8.35 1.53 5.50
N LEU A 17 -7.31 1.57 4.65
CA LEU A 17 -7.02 2.74 3.84
C LEU A 17 -8.21 3.13 2.98
N THR A 18 -8.83 2.17 2.29
CA THR A 18 -10.01 2.42 1.47
C THR A 18 -11.19 2.90 2.31
N ALA A 19 -11.45 2.31 3.48
CA ALA A 19 -12.53 2.75 4.36
C ALA A 19 -12.36 4.20 4.83
N GLN A 20 -11.18 4.55 5.34
CA GLN A 20 -10.87 5.91 5.79
C GLN A 20 -10.94 6.92 4.63
N TRP A 21 -10.42 6.55 3.46
CA TRP A 21 -10.40 7.43 2.29
C TRP A 21 -11.81 7.64 1.72
N LEU A 22 -12.65 6.60 1.66
CA LEU A 22 -14.06 6.70 1.24
C LEU A 22 -14.88 7.63 2.14
N ALA A 23 -14.54 7.71 3.44
CA ALA A 23 -15.15 8.62 4.41
C ALA A 23 -14.62 10.05 4.29
N HIS A 24 -13.34 10.20 3.92
CA HIS A 24 -12.68 11.51 3.80
C HIS A 24 -12.98 12.23 2.47
N ASP A 25 -13.00 11.49 1.36
CA ASP A 25 -13.21 12.05 0.01
C ASP A 25 -14.40 11.37 -0.68
N PRO A 26 -15.58 12.04 -0.74
CA PRO A 26 -16.75 11.54 -1.43
C PRO A 26 -16.54 11.28 -2.93
N ARG A 27 -15.54 11.92 -3.55
CA ARG A 27 -15.24 11.84 -4.99
C ARG A 27 -14.19 10.77 -5.33
N ALA A 28 -13.65 10.07 -4.33
CA ALA A 28 -12.67 9.02 -4.53
C ALA A 28 -13.32 7.74 -5.05
N GLU A 29 -12.70 7.15 -6.07
CA GLU A 29 -13.04 5.84 -6.63
C GLU A 29 -11.80 4.93 -6.63
N PHE A 30 -12.00 3.65 -6.32
CA PHE A 30 -10.91 2.71 -6.05
C PHE A 30 -10.92 1.54 -7.00
N TRP A 31 -9.75 1.24 -7.55
CA TRP A 31 -9.47 0.08 -8.38
C TRP A 31 -8.56 -0.86 -7.60
N ILE A 32 -9.17 -1.82 -6.91
CA ILE A 32 -8.47 -2.75 -6.01
C ILE A 32 -8.03 -3.98 -6.79
N VAL A 33 -6.72 -4.13 -6.96
CA VAL A 33 -6.13 -5.30 -7.60
C VAL A 33 -5.90 -6.39 -6.56
N CYS A 34 -6.57 -7.53 -6.73
CA CYS A 34 -6.40 -8.70 -5.86
C CYS A 34 -6.54 -10.01 -6.65
N ARG A 35 -5.91 -11.08 -6.16
CA ARG A 35 -5.94 -12.39 -6.83
C ARG A 35 -7.24 -13.16 -6.63
N SER A 36 -7.99 -12.88 -5.57
CA SER A 36 -9.15 -13.70 -5.19
C SER A 36 -10.44 -13.28 -5.89
N GLY A 37 -10.48 -12.11 -6.53
CA GLY A 37 -11.71 -11.48 -7.06
C GLY A 37 -12.73 -11.06 -6.00
N LYS A 38 -12.70 -11.66 -4.81
CA LYS A 38 -13.60 -11.39 -3.68
C LYS A 38 -13.49 -9.93 -3.23
N ASN A 39 -14.59 -9.20 -3.31
CA ASN A 39 -14.68 -7.86 -2.75
C ASN A 39 -15.04 -7.94 -1.27
N CYS A 40 -14.13 -7.47 -0.40
CA CYS A 40 -14.40 -7.35 1.03
C CYS A 40 -15.05 -6.00 1.40
N ILE A 41 -15.16 -5.07 0.44
CA ILE A 41 -15.60 -3.69 0.65
C ILE A 41 -16.83 -3.45 -0.21
N ASN A 42 -18.02 -3.56 0.38
CA ASN A 42 -19.27 -3.30 -0.33
C ASN A 42 -19.53 -1.79 -0.45
N ASN A 43 -19.01 -1.17 -1.51
CA ASN A 43 -19.26 0.22 -1.85
C ASN A 43 -19.27 0.40 -3.38
N PRO A 44 -20.22 1.16 -3.96
CA PRO A 44 -20.31 1.35 -5.42
C PRO A 44 -19.08 2.04 -6.03
N ARG A 45 -18.29 2.75 -5.22
CA ARG A 45 -17.05 3.44 -5.64
C ARG A 45 -15.81 2.53 -5.57
N VAL A 46 -15.98 1.24 -5.32
CA VAL A 46 -14.90 0.26 -5.19
C VAL A 46 -15.07 -0.82 -6.26
N HIS A 47 -14.15 -0.82 -7.20
CA HIS A 47 -14.06 -1.78 -8.30
C HIS A 47 -12.95 -2.78 -8.00
N VAL A 48 -13.25 -4.07 -8.04
CA VAL A 48 -12.25 -5.12 -7.85
C VAL A 48 -11.77 -5.63 -9.19
N ILE A 49 -10.45 -5.62 -9.38
CA ILE A 49 -9.76 -6.23 -10.50
C ILE A 49 -9.20 -7.57 -10.01
N GLU A 50 -9.75 -8.66 -10.53
CA GLU A 50 -9.23 -10.00 -10.29
C GLU A 50 -7.98 -10.25 -11.13
N ALA A 51 -6.83 -9.87 -10.57
CA ALA A 51 -5.55 -10.06 -11.23
C ALA A 51 -4.40 -10.23 -10.23
N ASN A 52 -3.32 -10.81 -10.72
CA ASN A 52 -2.05 -10.78 -10.02
C ASN A 52 -1.41 -9.40 -10.20
N ALA A 53 -1.23 -8.64 -9.11
CA ALA A 53 -0.61 -7.31 -9.13
C ALA A 53 0.79 -7.26 -9.78
N ARG A 54 1.45 -8.41 -9.93
CA ARG A 54 2.76 -8.55 -10.58
C ARG A 54 2.67 -8.69 -12.11
N ASP A 55 1.47 -8.89 -12.64
CA ASP A 55 1.19 -8.93 -14.08
C ASP A 55 0.63 -7.58 -14.52
N VAL A 56 1.54 -6.68 -14.89
CA VAL A 56 1.17 -5.31 -15.29
C VAL A 56 0.22 -5.30 -16.49
N LYS A 57 0.38 -6.21 -17.46
CA LYS A 57 -0.41 -6.20 -18.69
C LYS A 57 -1.85 -6.59 -18.39
N THR A 58 -2.05 -7.63 -17.59
CA THR A 58 -3.40 -8.04 -17.17
C THR A 58 -4.08 -6.95 -16.35
N VAL A 59 -3.37 -6.35 -15.38
CA VAL A 59 -3.93 -5.26 -14.58
C VAL A 59 -4.34 -4.08 -15.47
N GLU A 60 -3.44 -3.64 -16.35
CA GLU A 60 -3.69 -2.52 -17.25
C GLU A 60 -4.87 -2.77 -18.19
N SER A 61 -5.01 -3.98 -18.76
CA SER A 61 -6.13 -4.31 -19.65
C SER A 61 -7.51 -4.26 -18.98
N MET A 62 -7.55 -4.29 -17.65
CA MET A 62 -8.78 -4.26 -16.86
C MET A 62 -9.05 -2.87 -16.25
N LEU A 63 -8.09 -1.95 -16.35
CA LEU A 63 -8.29 -0.57 -15.96
C LEU A 63 -9.04 0.16 -17.09
N PRO A 64 -9.91 1.13 -16.77
CA PRO A 64 -10.56 1.96 -17.78
C PRO A 64 -9.55 2.82 -18.54
N ASN A 65 -9.61 2.78 -19.88
CA ASN A 65 -8.65 3.43 -20.78
C ASN A 65 -8.66 4.96 -20.69
N ASP A 66 -9.83 5.58 -20.48
CA ASP A 66 -10.00 7.04 -20.49
C ASP A 66 -10.07 7.65 -19.08
N THR A 67 -9.42 7.00 -18.11
CA THR A 67 -9.46 7.41 -16.71
C THR A 67 -8.13 7.97 -16.25
N GLN A 68 -8.15 9.20 -15.76
CA GLN A 68 -7.00 9.77 -15.06
C GLN A 68 -6.92 9.22 -13.64
N PHE A 69 -5.79 8.62 -13.30
CA PHE A 69 -5.49 8.13 -11.96
C PHE A 69 -4.71 9.17 -11.16
N ALA A 70 -5.19 9.48 -9.97
CA ALA A 70 -4.58 10.45 -9.08
C ALA A 70 -3.49 9.84 -8.19
N ALA A 71 -3.59 8.55 -7.88
CA ALA A 71 -2.62 7.85 -7.04
C ALA A 71 -2.56 6.34 -7.37
N ILE A 72 -1.40 5.74 -7.10
CA ILE A 72 -1.21 4.30 -7.05
C ILE A 72 -0.54 3.92 -5.73
N ILE A 73 -1.08 2.92 -5.05
CA ILE A 73 -0.58 2.46 -3.76
C ILE A 73 -0.20 0.98 -3.87
N ASP A 74 1.02 0.65 -3.47
CA ASP A 74 1.52 -0.72 -3.41
C ASP A 74 1.57 -1.22 -1.97
N LEU A 75 0.61 -2.11 -1.67
CA LEU A 75 0.43 -2.78 -0.39
C LEU A 75 0.83 -4.28 -0.48
N VAL A 76 1.49 -4.69 -1.56
CA VAL A 76 1.93 -6.07 -1.72
C VAL A 76 3.13 -6.32 -0.79
N GLY A 77 2.92 -7.22 0.17
CA GLY A 77 3.95 -7.70 1.09
C GLY A 77 4.01 -9.22 1.10
N ASP A 78 5.19 -9.79 0.85
CA ASP A 78 5.46 -11.23 1.00
C ASP A 78 6.80 -11.41 1.72
N GLN A 79 6.77 -11.90 2.96
CA GLN A 79 8.00 -12.13 3.74
C GLN A 79 8.73 -13.42 3.34
N THR A 80 8.05 -14.34 2.64
CA THR A 80 8.58 -15.64 2.22
C THR A 80 9.31 -15.55 0.89
N ASN A 81 8.84 -14.68 -0.01
CA ASN A 81 9.42 -14.51 -1.33
C ASN A 81 9.61 -13.02 -1.69
N MET A 82 10.81 -12.52 -1.41
CA MET A 82 11.17 -11.13 -1.67
C MET A 82 11.10 -10.73 -3.16
N ALA A 83 11.27 -11.67 -4.09
CA ALA A 83 11.16 -11.36 -5.52
C ALA A 83 9.75 -10.88 -5.90
N ARG A 84 8.71 -11.34 -5.19
CA ARG A 84 7.34 -10.89 -5.41
C ARG A 84 7.13 -9.42 -5.03
N ASN A 85 7.82 -8.94 -3.99
CA ASN A 85 7.78 -7.54 -3.58
C ASN A 85 8.45 -6.66 -4.65
N VAL A 86 9.58 -7.12 -5.21
CA VAL A 86 10.27 -6.41 -6.29
C VAL A 86 9.41 -6.37 -7.56
N GLN A 87 8.76 -7.49 -7.91
CA GLN A 87 7.86 -7.56 -9.07
C GLN A 87 6.65 -6.63 -8.91
N ALA A 88 6.03 -6.57 -7.73
CA ALA A 88 4.92 -5.66 -7.47
C ALA A 88 5.37 -4.19 -7.63
N ALA A 89 6.52 -3.81 -7.06
CA ALA A 89 7.06 -2.46 -7.21
C ALA A 89 7.38 -2.11 -8.68
N LYS A 90 7.81 -3.09 -9.49
CA LYS A 90 7.99 -2.90 -10.94
C LYS A 90 6.65 -2.63 -11.64
N SER A 91 5.59 -3.37 -11.29
CA SER A 91 4.24 -3.08 -11.79
C SER A 91 3.77 -1.68 -11.40
N THR A 92 4.00 -1.28 -10.15
CA THR A 92 3.67 0.06 -9.65
C THR A 92 4.30 1.15 -10.51
N LEU A 93 5.61 1.06 -10.76
CA LEU A 93 6.32 2.02 -11.61
C LEU A 93 5.86 1.99 -13.07
N ALA A 94 5.57 0.80 -13.61
CA ALA A 94 5.09 0.68 -14.98
C ALA A 94 3.71 1.33 -15.16
N LEU A 95 2.76 1.05 -14.25
CA LEU A 95 1.44 1.69 -14.25
C LEU A 95 1.53 3.20 -14.02
N ALA A 96 2.35 3.62 -13.04
CA ALA A 96 2.57 5.03 -12.76
C ALA A 96 3.06 5.80 -14.00
N LYS A 97 4.03 5.22 -14.73
CA LYS A 97 4.56 5.81 -15.96
C LYS A 97 3.53 5.85 -17.09
N ARG A 98 2.85 4.73 -17.35
CA ARG A 98 1.92 4.60 -18.49
C ARG A 98 0.68 5.48 -18.34
N HIS A 99 0.19 5.66 -17.11
CA HIS A 99 -0.98 6.49 -16.82
C HIS A 99 -0.62 7.87 -16.24
N ALA A 100 0.66 8.26 -16.27
CA ALA A 100 1.15 9.54 -15.72
C ALA A 100 0.62 9.85 -14.29
N ILE A 101 0.64 8.84 -13.43
CA ILE A 101 0.05 8.92 -12.07
C ILE A 101 0.96 9.78 -11.17
N PRO A 102 0.46 10.89 -10.60
CA PRO A 102 1.31 11.89 -9.94
C PRO A 102 1.68 11.57 -8.49
N ARG A 103 1.13 10.50 -7.92
CA ARG A 103 1.34 10.13 -6.51
C ARG A 103 1.50 8.62 -6.35
N ILE A 104 2.54 8.22 -5.64
CA ILE A 104 2.82 6.82 -5.30
C ILE A 104 2.85 6.66 -3.78
N GLY A 105 2.15 5.66 -3.27
CA GLY A 105 2.22 5.21 -1.88
C GLY A 105 2.83 3.82 -1.75
N TYR A 106 3.65 3.58 -0.72
CA TYR A 106 4.28 2.29 -0.49
C TYR A 106 4.49 1.98 1.00
N ILE A 107 4.34 0.70 1.36
CA ILE A 107 4.72 0.19 2.70
C ILE A 107 6.04 -0.58 2.59
N ALA A 108 7.10 0.04 3.09
CA ALA A 108 8.42 -0.58 3.16
C ALA A 108 8.48 -1.61 4.29
N GLY A 109 8.17 -1.16 5.50
CA GLY A 109 8.35 -1.92 6.73
C GLY A 109 9.82 -2.09 7.14
N CYS A 110 10.11 -1.96 8.42
CA CYS A 110 11.48 -1.96 8.95
C CYS A 110 11.85 -3.26 9.69
N ALA A 111 10.86 -4.04 10.13
CA ALA A 111 11.09 -5.29 10.86
C ALA A 111 11.16 -6.48 9.90
N GLY A 112 12.28 -7.18 9.93
CA GLY A 112 12.54 -8.36 9.10
C GLY A 112 14.03 -8.67 9.06
N ASN A 113 14.43 -9.81 8.48
CA ASN A 113 15.85 -10.18 8.36
C ASN A 113 16.64 -9.21 7.45
N ALA A 114 17.97 -9.34 7.41
CA ALA A 114 18.82 -8.44 6.63
C ALA A 114 18.45 -8.41 5.14
N ARG A 115 18.05 -9.56 4.57
CA ARG A 115 17.59 -9.67 3.18
C ARG A 115 16.32 -8.85 2.95
N TYR A 116 15.31 -9.02 3.80
CA TYR A 116 14.05 -8.25 3.76
C TYR A 116 14.33 -6.75 3.77
N ARG A 117 15.11 -6.26 4.75
CA ARG A 117 15.43 -4.83 4.89
C ARG A 117 16.22 -4.30 3.70
N ARG A 118 17.20 -5.06 3.17
CA ARG A 118 17.95 -4.66 1.97
C ARG A 118 17.03 -4.55 0.75
N THR A 119 16.16 -5.54 0.52
CA THR A 119 15.22 -5.52 -0.61
C THR A 119 14.25 -4.35 -0.51
N LYS A 120 13.61 -4.13 0.65
CA LYS A 120 12.67 -3.02 0.84
C LYS A 120 13.36 -1.65 0.65
N ARG A 121 14.59 -1.47 1.14
CA ARG A 121 15.38 -0.26 0.88
C ARG A 121 15.69 -0.06 -0.61
N SER A 122 16.04 -1.12 -1.34
CA SER A 122 16.27 -1.05 -2.79
C SER A 122 15.00 -0.68 -3.55
N ILE A 123 13.84 -1.22 -3.16
CA ILE A 123 12.55 -0.83 -3.74
C ILE A 123 12.27 0.66 -3.49
N VAL A 124 12.40 1.11 -2.25
CA VAL A 124 12.19 2.52 -1.89
C VAL A 124 13.11 3.43 -2.70
N LYS A 125 14.38 3.05 -2.86
CA LYS A 125 15.32 3.79 -3.71
C LYS A 125 14.81 3.89 -5.15
N HIS A 126 14.42 2.79 -5.77
CA HIS A 126 13.92 2.80 -7.15
C HIS A 126 12.62 3.61 -7.32
N LEU A 127 11.73 3.59 -6.31
CA LEU A 127 10.53 4.42 -6.32
C LEU A 127 10.90 5.91 -6.25
N ARG A 128 11.83 6.29 -5.36
CA ARG A 128 12.27 7.69 -5.19
C ARG A 128 13.11 8.22 -6.34
N ASP A 129 13.88 7.35 -7.00
CA ASP A 129 14.61 7.69 -8.22
C ASP A 129 13.64 8.05 -9.37
N TYR A 130 12.40 7.57 -9.32
CA TYR A 130 11.33 7.95 -10.26
C TYR A 130 10.55 9.19 -9.80
N ASP A 131 10.12 9.24 -8.53
CA ASP A 131 9.45 10.40 -7.94
C ASP A 131 9.96 10.62 -6.50
N PRO A 132 10.66 11.74 -6.21
CA PRO A 132 11.16 12.01 -4.87
C PRO A 132 10.05 12.18 -3.82
N ASN A 133 8.80 12.42 -4.25
CA ASN A 133 7.64 12.65 -3.38
C ASN A 133 6.85 11.37 -3.05
N VAL A 134 7.38 10.18 -3.37
CA VAL A 134 6.72 8.92 -2.99
C VAL A 134 6.48 8.87 -1.48
N VAL A 135 5.24 8.60 -1.08
CA VAL A 135 4.81 8.43 0.31
C VAL A 135 5.25 7.05 0.79
N ILE A 136 6.19 7.01 1.72
CA ILE A 136 6.74 5.77 2.27
C ILE A 136 6.37 5.65 3.74
N ILE A 137 5.58 4.63 4.10
CA ILE A 137 5.37 4.28 5.51
C ILE A 137 6.27 3.11 5.87
N ASN A 138 6.93 3.21 7.02
CA ASN A 138 7.94 2.25 7.44
C ASN A 138 7.62 1.62 8.81
N PRO A 139 6.51 0.87 8.93
CA PRO A 139 6.11 0.29 10.22
C PRO A 139 7.03 -0.87 10.62
N SER A 140 7.20 -1.10 11.92
CA SER A 140 7.84 -2.31 12.42
C SER A 140 6.85 -3.48 12.41
N ILE A 141 5.74 -3.33 13.12
CA ILE A 141 4.58 -4.21 13.14
C ILE A 141 3.35 -3.33 12.96
N ILE A 142 2.40 -3.80 12.15
CA ILE A 142 1.08 -3.20 12.03
C ILE A 142 0.09 -4.04 12.84
N TYR A 143 -0.58 -3.44 13.83
CA TYR A 143 -1.54 -4.14 14.71
C TYR A 143 -2.88 -3.41 14.79
N GLY A 144 -3.81 -3.89 15.61
CA GLY A 144 -5.13 -3.29 15.80
C GLY A 144 -6.27 -4.06 15.13
N LYS A 145 -7.49 -3.54 15.25
CA LYS A 145 -8.75 -4.13 14.77
C LYS A 145 -8.84 -5.63 15.09
N ASP A 146 -9.37 -6.42 14.15
CA ASP A 146 -9.59 -7.85 14.30
C ASP A 146 -8.33 -8.70 14.03
N ARG A 147 -7.14 -8.09 14.01
CA ARG A 147 -5.90 -8.85 13.84
C ARG A 147 -5.61 -9.65 15.11
N ASN A 148 -5.60 -10.97 14.99
CA ASN A 148 -5.28 -11.87 16.10
C ASN A 148 -4.29 -12.96 15.68
N ASP A 149 -3.12 -12.53 15.19
CA ASP A 149 -2.04 -13.42 14.76
C ASP A 149 -0.82 -13.32 15.69
N ALA A 150 0.20 -14.12 15.39
CA ALA A 150 1.44 -14.15 16.16
C ALA A 150 2.14 -12.78 16.24
N LEU A 151 1.94 -11.89 15.26
CA LEU A 151 2.57 -10.56 15.23
C LEU A 151 1.98 -9.63 16.29
N VAL A 152 0.67 -9.75 16.58
CA VAL A 152 0.03 -8.96 17.65
C VAL A 152 0.61 -9.31 19.03
N ARG A 153 0.95 -10.59 19.26
CA ARG A 153 1.60 -11.03 20.51
C ARG A 153 2.99 -10.41 20.71
N LEU A 154 3.64 -9.96 19.64
CA LEU A 154 4.96 -9.31 19.69
C LEU A 154 4.86 -7.78 19.91
N VAL A 155 3.68 -7.18 19.85
CA VAL A 155 3.50 -5.72 20.04
C VAL A 155 4.09 -5.21 21.37
N PRO A 156 3.88 -5.88 22.53
CA PRO A 156 4.49 -5.44 23.79
C PRO A 156 6.01 -5.42 23.75
N LEU A 157 6.64 -6.39 23.06
CA LEU A 157 8.08 -6.44 22.88
C LEU A 157 8.56 -5.26 22.02
N PHE A 158 7.90 -5.01 20.88
CA PHE A 158 8.25 -3.91 19.98
C PHE A 158 8.05 -2.53 20.63
N ARG A 159 7.04 -2.36 21.49
CA ARG A 159 6.86 -1.15 22.32
C ARG A 159 8.00 -0.92 23.32
N ARG A 160 8.64 -1.99 23.84
CA ARG A 160 9.83 -1.84 24.68
C ARG A 160 11.05 -1.48 23.83
N LEU A 161 11.24 -2.17 22.71
CA LEU A 161 12.34 -1.91 21.77
C LEU A 161 12.30 -0.48 21.22
N SER A 162 11.10 0.09 21.02
CA SER A 162 10.93 1.45 20.50
C SER A 162 11.46 2.55 21.41
N ARG A 163 11.68 2.27 22.70
CA ARG A 163 12.32 3.21 23.64
C ARG A 163 13.80 3.42 23.32
N VAL A 164 14.44 2.44 22.68
CA VAL A 164 15.87 2.47 22.35
C VAL A 164 16.11 2.63 20.84
N CYS A 165 15.30 1.99 19.99
CA CYS A 165 15.22 2.31 18.56
C CYS A 165 13.81 2.78 18.21
N PRO A 166 13.56 4.10 18.12
CA PRO A 166 12.25 4.63 17.71
C PRO A 166 11.72 4.01 16.41
N CYS A 167 12.63 3.60 15.53
CA CYS A 167 12.36 2.85 14.31
C CYS A 167 11.52 1.57 14.50
N MET A 168 11.53 0.97 15.70
CA MET A 168 10.83 -0.26 16.05
C MET A 168 9.43 -0.01 16.60
N ALA A 169 8.95 1.23 16.67
CA ALA A 169 7.60 1.54 17.14
C ALA A 169 6.53 0.80 16.31
N PRO A 170 5.70 -0.06 16.92
CA PRO A 170 4.59 -0.69 16.22
C PRO A 170 3.51 0.38 15.97
N LEU A 171 2.89 0.33 14.79
CA LEU A 171 1.83 1.25 14.39
C LEU A 171 0.49 0.53 14.32
N THR A 172 -0.60 1.22 14.66
CA THR A 172 -1.92 0.67 14.39
C THR A 172 -2.21 0.69 12.89
N VAL A 173 -3.12 -0.16 12.42
CA VAL A 173 -3.56 -0.11 11.02
C VAL A 173 -4.25 1.21 10.70
N ASP A 174 -4.97 1.75 11.68
CA ASP A 174 -5.63 3.04 11.57
C ASP A 174 -4.59 4.15 11.32
N ASP A 175 -3.49 4.17 12.10
CA ASP A 175 -2.39 5.13 11.94
C ASP A 175 -1.70 5.00 10.57
N VAL A 176 -1.40 3.77 10.15
CA VAL A 176 -0.74 3.52 8.85
C VAL A 176 -1.62 4.00 7.69
N ALA A 177 -2.93 3.70 7.75
CA ALA A 177 -3.89 4.14 6.75
C ALA A 177 -4.04 5.67 6.75
N SER A 178 -4.15 6.30 7.92
CA SER A 178 -4.25 7.74 8.06
C SER A 178 -2.99 8.45 7.56
N GLU A 179 -1.80 7.91 7.82
CA GLU A 179 -0.54 8.47 7.32
C GLU A 179 -0.41 8.36 5.80
N LEU A 180 -0.78 7.21 5.22
CA LEU A 180 -0.87 7.05 3.76
C LEU A 180 -1.87 8.04 3.16
N LEU A 181 -3.07 8.13 3.72
CA LEU A 181 -4.11 9.05 3.27
C LEU A 181 -3.59 10.49 3.25
N ARG A 182 -3.09 10.98 4.38
CA ARG A 182 -2.54 12.35 4.49
C ARG A 182 -1.42 12.63 3.51
N GLY A 183 -0.53 11.67 3.26
CA GLY A 183 0.56 11.83 2.31
C GLY A 183 0.10 11.86 0.85
N LEU A 184 -0.99 11.17 0.52
CA LEU A 184 -1.47 10.99 -0.86
C LEU A 184 -2.55 11.99 -1.26
N THR A 185 -3.31 12.52 -0.30
CA THR A 185 -4.20 13.66 -0.52
C THR A 185 -3.40 14.94 -0.39
N PRO A 186 -3.44 15.86 -1.36
CA PRO A 186 -2.93 17.20 -1.13
C PRO A 186 -3.63 17.79 0.10
N LEU A 187 -2.87 18.27 1.09
CA LEU A 187 -3.40 19.25 2.03
C LEU A 187 -3.92 20.40 1.18
N GLY A 188 -5.22 20.69 1.30
CA GLY A 188 -5.89 21.70 0.48
C GLY A 188 -5.03 22.96 0.34
N LYS A 189 -4.80 23.35 -0.91
CA LYS A 189 -4.66 24.75 -1.26
C LYS A 189 -5.94 25.15 -1.96
#